data_AF-A0AAV4R5W4-F1
#
_entry.id   AF-A0AAV4R5W4-F1
#
_cell.length_a   1.000
_cell.length_b   1.000
_cell.length_c   1.000
_cell.angle_alpha   90.00
_cell.angle_beta   90.00
_cell.angle_gamma   90.00
#
_symmetry.space_group_name_H-M   'P 1'
#
loop_
_entity.id
_entity.type
_entity.pdbx_description
1 polymer ?
#
loop_
_entity_poly.entity_id
_entity_poly.type
_entity_poly.pdbx_seq_one_letter_code
_entity_poly.pdbx_strand_id
1 'polypeptide(L)'
;MHLIITPENSSYRGEGNAGLVISLKKEEKVIRLEKQNASTEYEAANCLEEQHQKCENQIAMVKNVMKSLLGENLVNCPTLVFIHKDDIKTLNNLFSSLRPKYRIHRIVKEENSYVLMLPDYCTLPPDLKVYPSVGPVISVEIKFLVA
;
A
#
# COMPACT_ATOMS: atom_id res chain seq x y z
N MET A 1 4.06 -7.64 13.73
CA MET A 1 4.86 -8.11 12.58
C MET A 1 5.82 -6.99 12.23
N HIS A 2 7.14 -7.23 12.25
CA HIS A 2 8.11 -6.22 11.80
C HIS A 2 8.30 -6.37 10.29
N LEU A 3 8.12 -5.28 9.55
CA LEU A 3 8.40 -5.24 8.11
C LEU A 3 9.92 -5.12 7.92
N ILE A 4 10.49 -5.95 7.06
CA ILE A 4 11.91 -5.85 6.70
C ILE A 4 11.99 -5.05 5.40
N ILE A 5 12.23 -3.75 5.53
CA ILE A 5 12.41 -2.84 4.40
C ILE A 5 13.87 -2.86 3.99
N THR A 6 14.15 -3.47 2.83
CA THR A 6 15.47 -3.43 2.19
C THR A 6 15.32 -3.14 0.70
N PRO A 7 16.37 -2.64 0.03
CA PRO A 7 16.35 -2.42 -1.42
C PRO A 7 16.06 -3.69 -2.22
N GLU A 8 16.54 -4.84 -1.72
CA GLU A 8 16.32 -6.16 -2.33
C GLU A 8 14.86 -6.62 -2.21
N ASN A 9 14.24 -6.33 -1.06
CA ASN A 9 12.88 -6.78 -0.74
C ASN A 9 11.79 -5.78 -1.17
N SER A 10 12.14 -4.52 -1.40
CA SER A 10 11.17 -3.47 -1.66
C SER A 10 11.26 -2.97 -3.09
N SER A 11 10.13 -2.68 -3.72
CA SER A 11 10.12 -2.01 -5.02
C SER A 11 8.93 -1.07 -5.16
N TYR A 12 9.15 0.06 -5.83
CA TYR A 12 8.09 0.96 -6.25
C TYR A 12 7.10 0.21 -7.16
N ARG A 13 5.83 0.14 -6.75
CA ARG A 13 4.75 -0.51 -7.52
C ARG A 13 3.96 0.51 -8.33
N GLY A 14 3.61 1.63 -7.71
CA GLY A 14 2.82 2.67 -8.34
C GLY A 14 2.29 3.68 -7.34
N GLU A 15 1.62 4.72 -7.85
CA GLU A 15 1.01 5.72 -6.99
C GLU A 15 -0.27 6.33 -7.58
N GLY A 16 -1.25 6.55 -6.71
CA GLY A 16 -2.45 7.34 -6.99
C GLY A 16 -2.26 8.80 -6.55
N ASN A 17 -3.36 9.55 -6.47
CA ASN A 17 -3.28 10.89 -5.88
C ASN A 17 -3.03 10.81 -4.36
N ALA A 18 -3.77 9.96 -3.66
CA ALA A 18 -3.78 9.89 -2.20
C ALA A 18 -2.76 8.91 -1.58
N GLY A 19 -2.17 8.00 -2.36
CA GLY A 19 -1.28 6.98 -1.80
C GLY A 19 -0.16 6.56 -2.72
N LEU A 20 0.92 6.10 -2.12
CA LEU A 20 2.10 5.48 -2.72
C LEU A 20 2.11 4.00 -2.33
N VAL A 21 2.32 3.12 -3.31
CA VAL A 21 2.30 1.66 -3.10
C VAL A 21 3.71 1.11 -3.31
N ILE A 22 4.20 0.41 -2.29
CA ILE A 22 5.49 -0.30 -2.32
C ILE A 22 5.20 -1.80 -2.24
N SER A 23 5.79 -2.57 -3.15
CA SER A 23 5.76 -4.03 -3.12
C SER A 23 6.88 -4.57 -2.22
N LEU A 24 6.52 -5.57 -1.41
CA LEU A 24 7.37 -6.36 -0.54
C LEU A 24 7.48 -7.76 -1.15
N LYS A 25 8.55 -8.00 -1.90
CA LYS A 25 8.68 -9.12 -2.84
C LYS A 25 8.68 -10.47 -2.14
N LYS A 26 9.38 -10.61 -1.01
CA LYS A 26 9.48 -11.88 -0.27
C LYS A 26 8.15 -12.26 0.38
N GLU A 27 7.40 -11.26 0.82
CA GLU A 27 6.11 -11.43 1.49
C GLU A 27 4.95 -11.53 0.50
N GLU A 28 5.17 -11.22 -0.78
CA GLU A 28 4.14 -11.12 -1.83
C GLU A 28 2.99 -10.21 -1.40
N LYS A 29 3.37 -9.10 -0.76
CA LYS A 29 2.45 -8.10 -0.23
C LYS A 29 2.82 -6.72 -0.75
N VAL A 30 1.89 -5.80 -0.63
CA VAL A 30 2.12 -4.38 -0.84
C VAL A 30 1.76 -3.61 0.42
N ILE A 31 2.51 -2.56 0.70
CA ILE A 31 2.14 -1.54 1.68
C ILE A 31 1.66 -0.29 0.96
N ARG A 32 0.60 0.31 1.48
CA ARG A 32 0.03 1.56 0.97
C ARG A 32 0.30 2.69 1.95
N LEU A 33 1.22 3.56 1.57
CA LEU A 33 1.58 4.77 2.29
C LEU A 33 0.64 5.92 1.88
N GLU A 34 0.17 6.69 2.85
CA GLU A 34 -0.65 7.87 2.57
C GLU A 34 0.22 9.07 2.16
N LYS A 35 -0.22 9.80 1.14
CA LYS A 35 0.44 11.02 0.69
C LYS A 35 -0.26 12.26 1.23
N GLN A 36 0.52 13.27 1.57
CA GLN A 36 0.06 14.58 2.02
C GLN A 36 0.59 15.66 1.08
N ASN A 37 -0.03 16.84 1.08
CA ASN A 37 0.48 17.97 0.28
C ASN A 37 1.81 18.45 0.85
N ALA A 38 2.76 18.78 -0.03
CA ALA A 38 4.08 19.25 0.40
C ALA A 38 4.03 20.67 1.00
N SER A 39 3.03 21.47 0.63
CA SER A 39 2.89 22.88 1.04
C SER A 39 2.17 23.09 2.38
N THR A 40 1.57 22.05 2.95
CA THR A 40 0.91 22.11 4.27
C THR A 40 1.91 21.73 5.35
N GLU A 41 2.81 22.65 5.67
CA GLU A 41 3.69 22.57 6.86
C GLU A 41 2.91 22.68 8.18
N TYR A 42 1.66 23.18 8.13
CA TYR A 42 0.83 23.54 9.29
C TYR A 42 -0.40 22.67 9.52
N GLU A 43 -0.70 21.69 8.65
CA GLU A 43 -1.75 20.73 8.98
C GLU A 43 -1.20 19.81 10.07
N ALA A 44 -1.78 19.97 11.25
CA ALA A 44 -1.44 19.36 12.53
C ALA A 44 -0.86 17.96 12.36
N ALA A 45 0.14 17.63 13.19
CA ALA A 45 0.58 16.26 13.37
C ALA A 45 -0.67 15.39 13.56
N ASN A 46 -1.08 14.67 12.51
CA ASN A 46 -2.17 13.72 12.61
C ASN A 46 -1.74 12.78 13.70
N CYS A 47 -2.50 12.77 14.81
CA CYS A 47 -2.10 11.95 15.94
C CYS A 47 -2.00 10.51 15.42
N LEU A 48 -0.94 9.81 15.80
CA LEU A 48 -0.72 8.42 15.38
C LEU A 48 -1.97 7.55 15.67
N GLU A 49 -2.71 7.90 16.72
CA GLU A 49 -4.00 7.30 17.09
C GLU A 49 -5.13 7.60 16.09
N GLU A 50 -5.22 8.82 15.55
CA GLU A 50 -6.19 9.14 14.49
C GLU A 50 -5.86 8.38 13.20
N GLN A 51 -4.57 8.26 12.85
CA GLN A 51 -4.13 7.45 11.72
C GLN A 51 -4.48 5.97 11.92
N HIS A 52 -4.23 5.45 13.13
CA HIS A 52 -4.62 4.10 13.52
C HIS A 52 -6.12 3.87 13.33
N GLN A 53 -6.94 4.74 13.92
CA GLN A 53 -8.40 4.65 13.84
C GLN A 53 -8.91 4.75 12.40
N LYS A 54 -8.31 5.63 11.58
CA LYS A 54 -8.64 5.76 10.15
C LYS A 54 -8.34 4.48 9.38
N CYS A 55 -7.24 3.80 9.69
CA CYS A 55 -6.91 2.52 9.05
C CYS A 55 -7.85 1.40 9.53
N GLU A 56 -8.15 1.34 10.83
CA GLU A 56 -9.14 0.40 11.38
C GLU A 56 -10.53 0.58 10.75
N ASN A 57 -10.98 1.83 10.58
CA ASN A 57 -12.24 2.13 9.90
C ASN A 57 -12.25 1.65 8.45
N GLN A 58 -11.13 1.78 7.72
CA GLN A 58 -10.99 1.24 6.37
C GLN A 58 -11.05 -0.30 6.36
N ILE A 59 -10.36 -0.96 7.30
CA ILE A 59 -10.41 -2.42 7.45
C ILE A 59 -11.85 -2.87 7.74
N ALA A 60 -12.53 -2.20 8.67
CA ALA A 60 -13.92 -2.50 9.02
C ALA A 60 -14.88 -2.30 7.84
N MET A 61 -14.71 -1.22 7.07
CA MET A 61 -15.51 -0.97 5.86
C MET A 61 -15.30 -2.07 4.81
N VAL A 62 -14.05 -2.48 4.57
CA VAL A 62 -13.77 -3.60 3.66
C VAL A 62 -14.39 -4.89 4.16
N LYS A 63 -14.16 -5.23 5.44
CA LYS A 63 -14.59 -6.49 6.06
C LYS A 63 -16.11 -6.63 6.14
N ASN A 64 -16.78 -5.60 6.65
CA ASN A 64 -18.20 -5.67 7.02
C ASN A 64 -19.13 -5.22 5.90
N VAL A 65 -18.63 -4.42 4.94
CA VAL A 65 -19.44 -3.89 3.84
C VAL A 65 -18.98 -4.47 2.50
N MET A 66 -17.73 -4.24 2.11
CA MET A 66 -17.27 -4.56 0.75
C MET A 66 -17.25 -6.07 0.47
N LYS A 67 -16.81 -6.90 1.42
CA LYS A 67 -16.83 -8.36 1.24
C LYS A 67 -18.25 -8.90 1.03
N SER A 68 -19.23 -8.38 1.76
CA SER A 68 -20.63 -8.81 1.62
C SER A 68 -21.25 -8.39 0.30
N LEU A 69 -20.88 -7.22 -0.24
CA LEU A 69 -21.46 -6.69 -1.48
C LEU A 69 -20.79 -7.24 -2.74
N LEU A 70 -19.47 -7.43 -2.70
CA LEU A 70 -18.67 -7.79 -3.88
C LEU A 70 -18.24 -9.26 -3.89
N GLY A 71 -18.43 -10.00 -2.79
CA GLY A 71 -18.08 -11.40 -2.66
C GLY A 71 -16.80 -11.62 -1.84
N GLU A 72 -16.84 -12.63 -0.97
CA GLU A 72 -15.79 -12.87 0.03
C GLU A 72 -14.43 -13.25 -0.56
N ASN A 73 -14.44 -13.88 -1.74
CA ASN A 73 -13.24 -14.35 -2.44
C ASN A 73 -12.65 -13.30 -3.39
N LEU A 74 -13.38 -12.22 -3.68
CA LEU A 74 -12.95 -11.16 -4.59
C LEU A 74 -12.33 -9.96 -3.87
N VAL A 75 -12.56 -9.84 -2.56
CA VAL A 75 -12.09 -8.73 -1.75
C VAL A 75 -11.29 -9.23 -0.56
N ASN A 76 -9.99 -8.92 -0.52
CA ASN A 76 -9.17 -9.21 0.64
C ASN A 76 -9.20 -8.06 1.64
N CYS A 77 -9.29 -8.41 2.93
CA CYS A 77 -9.15 -7.44 4.01
C CYS A 77 -7.68 -7.02 4.13
N PRO A 78 -7.39 -5.71 4.17
CA PRO A 78 -6.06 -5.25 4.52
C PRO A 78 -5.72 -5.61 5.97
N THR A 79 -4.43 -5.75 6.25
CA THR A 79 -3.90 -5.85 7.62
C THR A 79 -3.22 -4.56 8.02
N LEU A 80 -3.47 -4.12 9.25
CA LEU A 80 -2.81 -2.95 9.81
C LEU A 80 -1.34 -3.27 10.16
N VAL A 81 -0.43 -2.37 9.78
CA VAL A 81 0.99 -2.50 10.11
C VAL A 81 1.55 -1.17 10.56
N PHE A 82 2.37 -1.20 11.61
CA PHE A 82 3.13 -0.04 12.04
C PHE A 82 4.46 0.02 11.29
N ILE A 83 4.84 1.21 10.83
CA ILE A 83 6.09 1.47 10.14
C ILE A 83 6.84 2.62 10.80
N HIS A 84 8.14 2.46 10.98
CA HIS A 84 8.98 3.48 11.61
C HIS A 84 9.35 4.59 10.61
N LYS A 85 9.58 5.79 11.13
CA LYS A 85 10.03 6.94 10.33
C LYS A 85 11.30 6.64 9.50
N ASP A 86 12.22 5.84 10.03
CA ASP A 86 13.50 5.54 9.39
C ASP A 86 13.30 4.61 8.19
N ASP A 87 12.34 3.69 8.28
CA ASP A 87 11.92 2.85 7.16
C ASP A 87 11.24 3.69 6.06
N ILE A 88 10.35 4.62 6.45
CA ILE A 88 9.70 5.52 5.48
C ILE A 88 10.72 6.41 4.78
N LYS A 89 11.68 6.97 5.52
CA LYS A 89 12.79 7.75 4.96
C LYS A 89 13.60 6.91 3.97
N THR A 90 13.88 5.65 4.31
CA THR A 90 14.57 4.71 3.42
C THR A 90 13.77 4.50 2.13
N LEU A 91 12.46 4.27 2.22
CA LEU A 91 11.58 4.10 1.06
C LEU A 91 11.53 5.36 0.19
N ASN A 92 11.40 6.53 0.79
CA ASN A 92 11.39 7.81 0.08
C ASN A 92 12.69 8.00 -0.70
N ASN A 93 13.85 7.75 -0.07
CA ASN A 93 15.14 7.87 -0.73
C ASN A 93 15.30 6.89 -1.88
N LEU A 94 14.95 5.61 -1.67
CA LEU A 94 15.09 4.57 -2.68
C LEU A 94 14.25 4.82 -3.94
N PHE A 95 13.04 5.36 -3.77
CA PHE A 95 12.07 5.41 -4.84
C PHE A 95 11.72 6.81 -5.33
N SER A 96 12.28 7.86 -4.75
CA SER A 96 12.06 9.26 -5.17
C SER A 96 12.24 9.47 -6.67
N SER A 97 13.29 8.88 -7.26
CA SER A 97 13.63 9.00 -8.68
C SER A 97 12.72 8.21 -9.62
N LEU A 98 12.03 7.19 -9.11
CA LEU A 98 11.08 6.36 -9.89
C LEU A 98 9.69 7.00 -10.00
N ARG A 99 9.41 8.01 -9.18
CA ARG A 99 8.11 8.69 -9.15
C ARG A 99 7.95 9.62 -10.36
N PRO A 100 6.79 9.63 -11.02
CA PRO A 100 6.55 10.57 -12.11
C PRO A 100 6.61 12.03 -11.65
N LYS A 101 7.26 12.90 -12.43
CA LYS A 101 7.47 14.33 -12.07
C LYS A 101 6.18 15.06 -11.70
N TYR A 102 5.06 14.77 -12.36
CA TYR A 102 3.77 15.41 -12.06
C TYR A 102 3.13 14.95 -10.73
N ARG A 103 3.64 13.88 -10.10
CA ARG A 103 3.13 13.35 -8.82
C ARG A 103 3.88 13.86 -7.59
N ILE A 104 5.05 14.49 -7.77
CA ILE A 104 5.97 14.85 -6.67
C ILE A 104 5.44 15.96 -5.75
N HIS A 105 4.38 16.67 -6.14
CA HIS A 105 3.71 17.69 -5.33
C HIS A 105 3.05 17.13 -4.06
N ARG A 106 2.84 15.80 -4.00
CA ARG A 106 2.42 15.10 -2.77
C ARG A 106 3.48 14.12 -2.30
N ILE A 107 3.75 14.12 -1.00
CA ILE A 107 4.83 13.35 -0.37
C ILE A 107 4.30 12.43 0.73
N VAL A 108 5.05 11.38 1.05
CA VAL A 108 4.84 10.60 2.27
C VAL A 108 5.72 11.24 3.35
N LYS A 109 5.12 11.71 4.45
CA LYS A 109 5.86 12.32 5.55
C LYS A 109 6.74 11.28 6.26
N GLU A 110 7.96 11.67 6.62
CA GLU A 110 8.92 10.82 7.33
C GLU A 110 8.62 10.78 8.83
N GLU A 111 7.47 10.21 9.19
CA GLU A 111 6.98 10.08 10.56
C GLU A 111 6.59 8.63 10.86
N ASN A 112 6.56 8.25 12.14
CA ASN A 112 6.00 6.94 12.50
C ASN A 112 4.54 6.90 12.09
N SER A 113 4.10 5.80 11.46
CA SER A 113 2.75 5.75 10.89
C SER A 113 2.17 4.34 10.93
N TYR A 114 0.85 4.28 10.88
CA TYR A 114 0.11 3.05 10.59
C TYR A 114 -0.29 3.01 9.12
N VAL A 115 -0.02 1.88 8.48
CA VAL A 115 -0.27 1.66 7.05
C VAL A 115 -1.09 0.40 6.83
N LEU A 116 -1.76 0.36 5.67
CA LEU A 116 -2.47 -0.83 5.23
C LEU A 116 -1.54 -1.69 4.38
N MET A 117 -1.45 -2.97 4.75
CA MET A 117 -0.76 -4.00 3.97
C MET A 117 -1.80 -4.91 3.31
N LEU A 118 -1.59 -5.21 2.03
CA LEU A 118 -2.48 -6.04 1.21
C LEU A 118 -1.68 -7.12 0.47
N PRO A 119 -2.31 -8.19 -0.01
CA PRO A 119 -1.69 -9.09 -0.98
C PRO A 119 -1.26 -8.32 -2.24
N ASP A 120 -0.12 -8.70 -2.82
CA ASP A 120 0.30 -8.16 -4.12
C ASP A 120 -0.44 -8.91 -5.24
N TYR A 121 -1.50 -8.28 -5.77
CA TYR A 121 -2.31 -8.86 -6.84
C TYR A 121 -1.60 -8.99 -8.19
N CYS A 122 -0.37 -8.49 -8.31
CA CYS A 122 0.48 -8.75 -9.47
C CYS A 122 1.26 -10.08 -9.35
N THR A 123 1.08 -10.82 -8.25
CA THR A 123 1.67 -12.16 -8.03
C THR A 123 0.58 -13.24 -8.10
N LEU A 124 0.99 -14.48 -8.37
CA LEU A 124 0.05 -15.60 -8.38
C LEU A 124 -0.43 -15.88 -6.95
N PRO A 125 -1.75 -15.94 -6.69
CA PRO A 125 -2.29 -16.28 -5.38
C PRO A 125 -1.72 -17.60 -4.84
N PRO A 126 -1.44 -17.74 -3.53
CA PRO A 126 -0.87 -18.96 -2.95
C PRO A 126 -1.64 -20.23 -3.32
N ASP A 127 -2.97 -20.16 -3.33
CA ASP A 127 -3.84 -21.30 -3.66
C ASP A 127 -3.74 -21.75 -5.11
N LEU A 128 -3.23 -20.89 -6.00
CA LEU A 128 -3.01 -21.21 -7.42
C LEU A 128 -1.58 -21.69 -7.69
N LYS A 129 -0.65 -21.51 -6.75
CA LYS A 129 0.74 -22.00 -6.88
C LYS A 129 0.87 -23.52 -6.81
N VAL A 130 -0.17 -24.20 -6.32
CA VAL A 130 -0.23 -25.67 -6.31
C VAL A 130 -0.29 -26.25 -7.72
N TYR A 131 -0.74 -25.47 -8.69
CA TYR A 131 -0.80 -25.88 -10.08
C TYR A 131 0.53 -25.59 -10.77
N PRO A 132 1.08 -26.53 -11.57
CA PRO A 132 2.31 -26.31 -12.31
C PRO A 132 2.12 -25.18 -13.34
N SER A 133 2.69 -24.02 -13.06
CA SER A 133 2.70 -22.89 -14.00
C SER A 133 3.92 -22.97 -14.91
N VAL A 134 3.71 -23.04 -16.23
CA VAL A 134 4.79 -23.13 -17.24
C VAL A 134 5.13 -21.75 -17.84
N GLY A 135 4.66 -20.65 -17.24
CA GLY A 135 4.81 -19.32 -17.84
C GLY A 135 4.78 -18.16 -16.84
N PRO A 136 5.00 -16.93 -17.33
CA PRO A 136 5.01 -15.73 -16.50
C PRO A 136 3.60 -15.40 -15.97
N VAL A 137 3.54 -14.78 -14.81
CA VAL A 137 2.30 -14.22 -14.26
C VAL A 137 2.02 -12.89 -14.95
N ILE A 138 0.81 -12.73 -15.49
CA ILE A 138 0.32 -11.50 -16.10
C ILE A 138 -0.86 -10.99 -15.29
N SER A 139 -0.78 -9.73 -14.85
CA SER A 139 -1.84 -9.05 -14.11
C SER A 139 -2.31 -7.83 -14.89
N VAL A 140 -3.62 -7.62 -14.96
CA VAL A 140 -4.25 -6.50 -15.66
C VAL A 140 -5.10 -5.71 -14.66
N GLU A 141 -4.81 -4.43 -14.49
CA GLU A 141 -5.61 -3.51 -13.69
C GLU A 141 -6.56 -2.73 -14.61
N ILE A 142 -7.87 -2.76 -14.30
CA ILE A 142 -8.89 -2.00 -15.02
C ILE A 142 -9.60 -1.09 -14.04
N LYS A 143 -9.56 0.23 -14.31
CA LYS A 143 -10.32 1.22 -13.56
C LYS A 143 -11.56 1.63 -14.37
N PHE A 144 -12.73 1.14 -13.96
CA PHE A 144 -13.99 1.60 -14.52
C PHE A 144 -14.28 3.03 -14.06
N LEU A 145 -14.68 3.88 -15.00
CA LEU A 145 -15.24 5.20 -14.69
C LEU A 145 -16.75 5.02 -14.63
N VAL A 146 -17.33 5.29 -13.46
CA VAL A 146 -18.79 5.46 -13.37
C VAL A 146 -19.07 6.88 -13.85
N ALA A 147 -19.79 6.98 -14.97
CA ALA A 147 -20.21 8.23 -15.57
C ALA A 147 -21.33 8.90 -14.75
#